data_AF-A0A0F9KQK7-F1
#
_entry.id   AF-A0A0F9KQK7-F1
#
_cell.length_a   1.000
_cell.length_b   1.000
_cell.length_c   1.000
_cell.angle_alpha   90.00
_cell.angle_beta   90.00
_cell.angle_gamma   90.00
#
_symmetry.space_group_name_H-M   'P 1'
#
loop_
_entity.id
_entity.type
_entity.pdbx_description
1 polymer ?
#
loop_
_entity_poly.entity_id
_entity_poly.type
_entity_poly.pdbx_seq_one_letter_code
_entity_poly.pdbx_strand_id
1 'polypeptide(L)'
;MNKEQELHNLRNAQKKTFQEKILQDSLARLQGLSAKKFKTCFVYAIAEFENVFGLELWGHGLPEDQLTVLQKANRDRWQQARTNILNKGNTQSRAMVAEMALHEIRFKGYQVNLTGGKENE
;
A
#
# COMPACT_ATOMS: atom_id res chain seq x y z
N MET A 1 52.03 -12.55 0.43
CA MET A 1 51.38 -11.23 0.29
C MET A 1 50.08 -11.27 -0.52
N ASN A 2 49.32 -12.39 -0.55
CA ASN A 2 48.16 -12.54 -1.44
C ASN A 2 46.86 -12.94 -0.72
N LYS A 3 46.94 -13.79 0.32
CA LYS A 3 45.76 -14.30 1.06
C LYS A 3 45.00 -13.24 1.89
N GLU A 4 45.70 -12.27 2.46
CA GLU A 4 45.04 -11.22 3.29
C GLU A 4 44.25 -10.22 2.45
N GLN A 5 44.78 -9.85 1.28
CA GLN A 5 44.06 -9.03 0.31
C GLN A 5 42.85 -9.78 -0.26
N GLU A 6 43.00 -11.08 -0.56
CA GLU A 6 41.88 -11.94 -0.96
C GLU A 6 40.77 -11.98 0.11
N LEU A 7 41.15 -12.17 1.38
CA LEU A 7 40.20 -12.21 2.50
C LEU A 7 39.50 -10.86 2.70
N HIS A 8 40.23 -9.75 2.56
CA HIS A 8 39.68 -8.41 2.63
C HIS A 8 38.65 -8.16 1.51
N ASN A 9 39.00 -8.53 0.28
CA ASN A 9 38.11 -8.40 -0.87
C ASN A 9 36.86 -9.26 -0.71
N LEU A 10 36.99 -10.49 -0.21
CA LEU A 10 35.87 -11.39 0.06
C LEU A 10 34.91 -10.80 1.10
N ARG A 11 35.43 -10.24 2.21
CA ARG A 11 34.62 -9.57 3.23
C ARG A 11 33.88 -8.35 2.69
N ASN A 12 34.54 -7.55 1.86
CA ASN A 12 33.92 -6.38 1.25
C ASN A 12 32.81 -6.78 0.25
N ALA A 13 33.04 -7.81 -0.56
CA ALA A 13 32.04 -8.37 -1.45
C ALA A 13 30.81 -8.87 -0.67
N GLN A 14 31.02 -9.64 0.40
CA GLN A 14 29.94 -10.12 1.27
C GLN A 14 29.14 -8.98 1.89
N LYS A 15 29.81 -7.94 2.41
CA LYS A 15 29.14 -6.75 2.95
C LYS A 15 28.29 -6.05 1.89
N LYS A 16 28.83 -5.90 0.68
CA LYS A 16 28.11 -5.28 -0.44
C LYS A 16 26.86 -6.07 -0.81
N THR A 17 26.98 -7.39 -1.00
CA THR A 17 25.83 -8.26 -1.31
C THR A 17 24.76 -8.21 -0.22
N PHE A 18 25.18 -8.18 1.05
CA PHE A 18 24.25 -8.05 2.17
C PHE A 18 23.53 -6.70 2.17
N GLN A 19 24.24 -5.60 1.89
CA GLN A 19 23.63 -4.27 1.78
C GLN A 19 22.64 -4.18 0.63
N GLU A 20 22.99 -4.72 -0.54
CA GLU A 20 22.10 -4.80 -1.71
C GLU A 20 20.83 -5.57 -1.37
N LYS A 21 20.96 -6.72 -0.69
CA LYS A 21 19.81 -7.51 -0.24
C LYS A 21 18.91 -6.73 0.71
N ILE A 22 19.47 -6.01 1.69
CA ILE A 22 18.68 -5.16 2.61
C ILE A 22 17.88 -4.12 1.83
N LEU A 23 18.49 -3.47 0.84
CA LEU A 23 17.83 -2.44 0.04
C LEU A 23 16.69 -3.04 -0.80
N GLN A 24 16.93 -4.19 -1.45
CA GLN A 24 15.90 -4.91 -2.21
C GLN A 24 14.73 -5.34 -1.33
N ASP A 25 15.00 -5.95 -0.18
CA ASP A 25 13.97 -6.40 0.76
C ASP A 25 13.19 -5.20 1.35
N SER A 26 13.88 -4.09 1.63
CA SER A 26 13.26 -2.85 2.11
C SER A 26 12.33 -2.22 1.09
N LEU A 27 12.77 -2.14 -0.17
CA LEU A 27 11.97 -1.62 -1.28
C LEU A 27 10.74 -2.49 -1.51
N ALA A 28 10.91 -3.82 -1.65
CA ALA A 28 9.82 -4.76 -1.86
C ALA A 28 8.79 -4.70 -0.73
N ARG A 29 9.26 -4.61 0.52
CA ARG A 29 8.41 -4.44 1.70
C ARG A 29 7.58 -3.15 1.61
N LEU A 30 8.21 -2.02 1.33
CA LEU A 30 7.52 -0.73 1.27
C LEU A 30 6.51 -0.69 0.11
N GLN A 31 6.90 -1.18 -1.08
CA GLN A 31 6.00 -1.26 -2.24
C GLN A 31 4.75 -2.08 -1.91
N GLY A 32 4.92 -3.27 -1.32
CA GLY A 32 3.81 -4.14 -0.94
C GLY A 32 2.88 -3.53 0.11
N LEU A 33 3.43 -2.86 1.13
CA LEU A 33 2.64 -2.20 2.17
C LEU A 33 1.89 -0.98 1.62
N SER A 34 2.57 -0.14 0.85
CA SER A 34 1.98 1.07 0.29
C SER A 34 0.87 0.75 -0.71
N ALA A 35 1.07 -0.23 -1.61
CA ALA A 35 0.04 -0.67 -2.55
C ALA A 35 -1.22 -1.18 -1.83
N LYS A 36 -1.06 -1.95 -0.74
CA LYS A 36 -2.18 -2.39 0.10
C LYS A 36 -2.91 -1.20 0.73
N LYS A 37 -2.18 -0.26 1.32
CA LYS A 37 -2.77 0.94 1.95
C LYS A 37 -3.53 1.81 0.95
N PHE A 38 -3.00 2.00 -0.25
CA PHE A 38 -3.69 2.72 -1.33
C PHE A 38 -4.99 2.02 -1.73
N LYS A 39 -4.94 0.69 -1.94
CA LYS A 39 -6.14 -0.09 -2.24
C LYS A 39 -7.19 0.03 -1.13
N THR A 40 -6.78 -0.13 0.13
CA THR A 40 -7.69 0.02 1.28
C THR A 40 -8.30 1.42 1.34
N CYS A 41 -7.51 2.48 1.14
CA CYS A 41 -7.99 3.86 1.15
C CYS A 41 -9.13 4.09 0.16
N PHE A 42 -8.96 3.67 -1.11
CA PHE A 42 -10.01 3.83 -2.12
C PHE A 42 -11.23 2.96 -1.87
N VAL A 43 -11.02 1.69 -1.50
CA VAL A 43 -12.13 0.76 -1.24
C VAL A 43 -12.95 1.22 -0.04
N TYR A 44 -12.29 1.69 1.03
CA TYR A 44 -12.99 2.15 2.23
C TYR A 44 -13.75 3.44 1.97
N ALA A 45 -13.17 4.37 1.20
CA ALA A 45 -13.89 5.57 0.78
C ALA A 45 -15.15 5.21 -0.03
N ILE A 46 -15.02 4.34 -1.05
CA ILE A 46 -16.16 3.87 -1.84
C ILE A 46 -17.23 3.22 -0.95
N ALA A 47 -16.83 2.34 -0.03
CA ALA A 47 -17.74 1.68 0.89
C ALA A 47 -18.49 2.67 1.78
N GLU A 48 -17.81 3.71 2.28
CA GLU A 48 -18.45 4.75 3.08
C GLU A 48 -19.48 5.54 2.28
N PHE A 49 -19.18 5.87 1.02
CA PHE A 49 -20.15 6.49 0.11
C PHE A 49 -21.37 5.59 -0.14
N GLU A 50 -21.14 4.28 -0.34
CA GLU A 50 -22.20 3.28 -0.52
C GLU A 50 -23.09 3.15 0.74
N ASN A 51 -22.48 3.18 1.91
CA ASN A 51 -23.20 3.09 3.19
C ASN A 51 -24.04 4.34 3.49
N VAL A 52 -23.46 5.54 3.30
CA VAL A 52 -24.10 6.79 3.69
C VAL A 52 -25.15 7.24 2.67
N PHE A 53 -24.86 7.13 1.38
CA PHE A 53 -25.71 7.69 0.32
C PHE A 53 -26.40 6.63 -0.54
N GLY A 54 -25.90 5.40 -0.52
CA GLY A 54 -26.20 4.45 -1.57
C GLY A 54 -27.64 3.96 -1.58
N LEU A 55 -28.26 3.77 -0.42
CA LEU A 55 -29.65 3.30 -0.33
C LEU A 55 -30.62 4.29 -1.00
N GLU A 56 -30.52 5.57 -0.63
CA GLU A 56 -31.44 6.60 -1.15
C GLU A 56 -31.19 6.86 -2.64
N LEU A 57 -29.92 7.02 -3.04
CA LEU A 57 -29.58 7.53 -4.37
C LEU A 57 -29.58 6.46 -5.49
N TRP A 58 -29.15 5.23 -5.20
CA TRP A 58 -29.06 4.14 -6.19
C TRP A 58 -29.48 2.76 -5.65
N GLY A 59 -30.21 2.75 -4.53
CA GLY A 59 -30.72 1.54 -3.88
C GLY A 59 -29.62 0.53 -3.55
N HIS A 60 -28.50 0.98 -2.98
CA HIS A 60 -27.43 0.08 -2.53
C HIS A 60 -27.98 -1.01 -1.60
N GLY A 61 -27.63 -2.27 -1.88
CA GLY A 61 -28.12 -3.43 -1.14
C GLY A 61 -29.53 -3.92 -1.53
N LEU A 62 -30.28 -3.16 -2.34
CA LEU A 62 -31.60 -3.59 -2.82
C LEU A 62 -31.51 -4.43 -4.10
N PRO A 63 -32.38 -5.44 -4.27
CA PRO A 63 -32.50 -6.17 -5.53
C PRO A 63 -33.12 -5.28 -6.62
N GLU A 64 -32.85 -5.65 -7.87
CA GLU A 64 -33.15 -4.84 -9.06
C GLU A 64 -34.65 -4.56 -9.27
N ASP A 65 -35.51 -5.47 -8.83
CA ASP A 65 -36.96 -5.36 -8.85
C ASP A 65 -37.52 -4.36 -7.84
N GLN A 66 -36.74 -4.02 -6.80
CA GLN A 66 -37.13 -3.07 -5.76
C GLN A 66 -36.62 -1.63 -6.02
N LEU A 67 -35.84 -1.43 -7.08
CA LEU A 67 -35.34 -0.10 -7.42
C LEU A 67 -36.37 0.72 -8.18
N THR A 68 -36.47 1.99 -7.79
CA THR A 68 -37.15 2.99 -8.61
C THR A 68 -36.40 3.22 -9.93
N VAL A 69 -37.12 3.73 -10.95
CA VAL A 69 -36.51 4.08 -12.26
C VAL A 69 -35.33 5.03 -12.11
N LEU A 70 -35.44 6.00 -11.19
CA LEU A 70 -34.35 6.95 -10.90
C LEU A 70 -33.15 6.25 -10.26
N GLN A 71 -33.37 5.38 -9.28
CA GLN A 71 -32.29 4.63 -8.64
C GLN A 71 -31.58 3.70 -9.62
N LYS A 72 -32.29 3.07 -10.57
CA LYS A 72 -31.67 2.27 -11.64
C LYS A 72 -30.72 3.10 -12.49
N ALA A 73 -31.18 4.24 -13.00
CA ALA A 73 -30.35 5.15 -13.78
C ALA A 73 -29.13 5.67 -12.99
N ASN A 74 -29.31 5.94 -11.70
CA ASN A 74 -28.22 6.35 -10.82
C ASN A 74 -27.25 5.21 -10.48
N ARG A 75 -27.73 3.97 -10.38
CA ARG A 75 -26.90 2.78 -10.16
C ARG A 75 -25.91 2.59 -11.30
N ASP A 76 -26.34 2.76 -12.55
CA ASP A 76 -25.44 2.70 -13.71
C ASP A 76 -24.36 3.79 -13.66
N ARG A 77 -24.75 5.02 -13.32
CA ARG A 77 -23.82 6.14 -13.14
C ARG A 77 -22.83 5.89 -12.01
N TRP A 78 -23.32 5.38 -10.88
CA TRP A 78 -22.48 5.01 -9.74
C TRP A 78 -21.48 3.92 -10.12
N GLN A 79 -21.93 2.87 -10.82
CA GLN A 79 -21.06 1.77 -11.24
C GLN A 79 -19.94 2.26 -12.18
N GLN A 80 -20.26 3.18 -13.09
CA GLN A 80 -19.27 3.83 -13.94
C GLN A 80 -18.28 4.67 -13.11
N ALA A 81 -18.77 5.48 -12.18
CA ALA A 81 -17.94 6.31 -11.30
C ALA A 81 -17.01 5.45 -10.42
N ARG A 82 -17.55 4.42 -9.77
CA ARG A 82 -16.82 3.45 -8.94
C ARG A 82 -15.71 2.77 -9.73
N THR A 83 -16.01 2.31 -10.95
CA THR A 83 -15.02 1.71 -11.86
C THR A 83 -13.90 2.70 -12.20
N ASN A 84 -14.26 3.95 -12.50
CA ASN A 84 -13.29 5.00 -12.80
C ASN A 84 -12.39 5.32 -11.59
N ILE A 85 -12.95 5.40 -10.38
CA ILE A 85 -12.20 5.62 -9.14
C ILE A 85 -11.18 4.48 -8.93
N LEU A 86 -11.62 3.22 -9.03
CA LEU A 86 -10.75 2.06 -8.84
C LEU A 86 -9.64 2.00 -9.90
N ASN A 87 -9.97 2.27 -11.17
CA ASN A 87 -8.98 2.28 -12.26
C ASN A 87 -7.93 3.38 -12.06
N LYS A 88 -8.37 4.61 -11.73
CA LYS A 88 -7.45 5.72 -11.44
C LYS A 88 -6.60 5.41 -10.20
N GLY A 89 -7.20 4.88 -9.14
CA GLY A 89 -6.49 4.47 -7.92
C GLY A 89 -5.43 3.41 -8.19
N ASN A 90 -5.73 2.41 -9.02
CA ASN A 90 -4.76 1.40 -9.44
C ASN A 90 -3.60 2.00 -10.26
N THR A 91 -3.89 2.97 -11.14
CA THR A 91 -2.86 3.71 -11.88
C THR A 91 -1.94 4.50 -10.93
N GLN A 92 -2.52 5.19 -9.94
CA GLN A 92 -1.73 5.93 -8.94
C GLN A 92 -0.87 4.99 -8.08
N SER A 93 -1.41 3.83 -7.68
CA SER A 93 -0.63 2.82 -6.96
C SER A 93 0.55 2.31 -7.78
N ARG A 94 0.41 2.12 -9.10
CA ARG A 94 1.53 1.71 -9.97
C ARG A 94 2.55 2.82 -10.14
N ALA A 95 2.10 4.06 -10.35
CA ALA A 95 2.98 5.22 -10.49
C ALA A 95 3.85 5.41 -9.23
N MET A 96 3.25 5.29 -8.04
CA MET A 96 3.98 5.34 -6.77
C MET A 96 5.03 4.22 -6.66
N VAL A 97 4.70 2.98 -7.05
CA VAL A 97 5.65 1.86 -7.01
C VAL A 97 6.83 2.10 -7.96
N ALA A 98 6.57 2.65 -9.14
CA ALA A 98 7.60 3.02 -10.10
C ALA A 98 8.49 4.15 -9.56
N GLU A 99 7.90 5.17 -8.94
CA GLU A 99 8.63 6.26 -8.28
C GLU A 99 9.54 5.71 -7.18
N MET A 100 9.04 4.83 -6.30
CA MET A 100 9.83 4.21 -5.23
C MET A 100 11.08 3.46 -5.75
N ALA A 101 11.01 2.89 -6.95
CA ALA A 101 12.15 2.19 -7.56
C ALA A 101 13.30 3.12 -7.96
N LEU A 102 13.06 4.44 -8.00
CA LEU A 102 14.07 5.46 -8.31
C LEU A 102 14.84 5.93 -7.06
N HIS A 103 14.49 5.44 -5.87
CA HIS A 103 15.08 5.86 -4.59
C HIS A 103 15.80 4.71 -3.89
N GLU A 104 16.88 5.03 -3.15
CA GLU A 104 17.48 4.07 -2.22
C GLU A 104 16.65 4.01 -0.92
N ILE A 105 15.94 2.89 -0.72
CA ILE A 105 15.04 2.73 0.41
C ILE A 105 15.62 1.71 1.39
N ARG A 106 15.79 2.12 2.65
CA ARG A 106 16.28 1.26 3.74
C ARG A 106 15.29 1.23 4.89
N PHE A 107 14.82 0.04 5.25
CA PHE A 107 14.01 -0.17 6.45
C PHE A 107 14.90 -0.05 7.69
N LYS A 108 14.54 0.86 8.60
CA LYS A 108 15.30 1.14 9.83
C LYS A 108 14.99 0.18 10.99
N GLY A 109 14.15 -0.83 10.77
CA GLY A 109 13.63 -1.67 11.85
C GLY A 109 12.47 -1.01 12.61
N TYR A 110 11.82 -1.77 13.47
CA TYR A 110 10.87 -1.22 14.44
C TYR A 110 11.66 -0.59 15.58
N GLN A 111 11.40 0.68 15.87
CA GLN A 111 11.98 1.34 17.03
C GLN A 111 11.13 0.98 18.25
N VAL A 112 11.74 0.34 19.26
CA VAL A 112 11.12 0.06 20.55
C VAL A 112 11.84 0.91 21.59
N ASN A 113 11.16 1.94 22.09
CA ASN A 113 11.62 2.70 23.25
C ASN A 113 11.18 1.95 24.50
N LEU A 114 12.07 1.14 25.07
CA LEU A 114 11.85 0.57 26.39
C LEU A 114 12.10 1.66 27.44
N THR A 115 11.05 2.40 27.79
CA THR A 115 11.06 3.18 29.03
C THR A 115 11.00 2.20 30.19
N GLY A 116 12.16 1.86 30.74
CA GLY A 116 12.26 1.05 31.94
C GLY A 116 11.50 1.73 33.08
N GLY A 117 10.60 0.98 33.71
CA GLY A 117 10.00 1.38 34.97
C GLY A 117 11.11 1.64 35.98
N LYS A 118 11.25 2.89 36.40
CA LYS A 118 11.83 3.19 37.70
C LYS A 118 10.67 3.14 38.70
N GLU A 119 10.33 1.93 39.14
CA GLU A 119 9.84 1.75 40.49
C GLU A 119 11.09 1.72 41.37
N ASN A 120 11.44 2.87 41.96
CA ASN A 120 12.36 2.92 43.09
C ASN A 120 11.77 3.92 44.08
N GLU A 121 11.27 3.35 45.18
CA GLU A 121 11.07 3.88 46.54
C GLU A 121 10.18 5.12 46.75
#